data_AF-A0A9D6CHZ1-F1
#
_entry.id   AF-A0A9D6CHZ1-F1
#
_cell.length_a   1.000
_cell.length_b   1.000
_cell.length_c   1.000
_cell.angle_alpha   90.00
_cell.angle_beta   90.00
_cell.angle_gamma   90.00
#
_symmetry.space_group_name_H-M   'P 1'
#
loop_
_entity.id
_entity.type
_entity.pdbx_description
1 polymer ?
#
loop_
_entity_poly.entity_id
_entity_poly.type
_entity_poly.pdbx_seq_one_letter_code
_entity_poly.pdbx_strand_id
1 'polypeptide(L)'
;MSQVLLGFRNLALRLAVFVALAALLVWFLGGNMFARSQVFPLAVATTGAGDGRLDVRLEQVILPVKGLPSDRIFFRVLFDGADAAEPPMAFASVSDLVEIDPGGLNRAVWFAAEQFKPGGGTAGVWCVYRLTPYATRPELMLEVADRLEAERQLARVKAGLPLQTGDAARAARDAVLRAGDAP
;
A
#
# COMPACT_ATOMS: atom_id res chain seq x y z
N MET A 1 -17.55 -67.54 -3.24
CA MET A 1 -17.20 -66.29 -2.51
C MET A 1 -15.82 -65.72 -2.84
N SER A 2 -14.79 -66.54 -3.12
CA SER A 2 -13.42 -66.07 -3.44
C SER A 2 -13.32 -65.13 -4.67
N GLN A 3 -14.11 -65.38 -5.72
CA GLN A 3 -14.07 -64.62 -6.98
C GLN A 3 -14.60 -63.17 -6.85
N VAL A 4 -15.57 -62.94 -5.95
CA VAL A 4 -16.12 -61.60 -5.64
C VAL A 4 -15.09 -60.77 -4.88
N LEU A 5 -14.33 -61.40 -3.98
CA LEU A 5 -13.29 -60.75 -3.18
C LEU A 5 -12.13 -60.25 -4.05
N LEU A 6 -11.73 -61.05 -5.06
CA LEU A 6 -10.72 -60.68 -6.05
C LEU A 6 -11.19 -59.52 -6.96
N GLY A 7 -12.46 -59.53 -7.36
CA GLY A 7 -13.07 -58.44 -8.14
C GLY A 7 -13.10 -57.12 -7.37
N PHE A 8 -13.49 -57.16 -6.10
CA PHE A 8 -13.58 -55.97 -5.24
C PHE A 8 -12.19 -55.36 -4.97
N ARG A 9 -11.17 -56.19 -4.76
CA ARG A 9 -9.79 -55.73 -4.52
C ARG A 9 -9.20 -55.03 -5.75
N ASN A 10 -9.47 -55.54 -6.95
CA ASN A 10 -9.01 -54.91 -8.19
C ASN A 10 -9.74 -53.58 -8.45
N LEU A 11 -11.04 -53.53 -8.15
CA LEU A 11 -11.83 -52.31 -8.23
C LEU A 11 -11.32 -51.23 -7.25
N ALA A 12 -11.06 -51.60 -6.00
CA ALA A 12 -10.52 -50.69 -4.99
C ALA A 12 -9.16 -50.11 -5.38
N LEU A 13 -8.29 -50.93 -5.97
CA LEU A 13 -6.96 -50.50 -6.41
C LEU A 13 -7.04 -49.51 -7.58
N ARG A 14 -7.94 -49.76 -8.55
CA ARG A 14 -8.20 -48.82 -9.65
C ARG A 14 -8.78 -47.50 -9.15
N LEU A 15 -9.71 -47.55 -8.19
CA LEU A 15 -10.27 -46.34 -7.59
C LEU A 15 -9.20 -45.53 -6.87
N ALA A 16 -8.33 -46.17 -6.08
CA ALA A 16 -7.23 -45.51 -5.39
C ALA A 16 -6.26 -44.84 -6.37
N VAL A 17 -5.89 -45.52 -7.45
CA VAL A 17 -5.03 -44.96 -8.50
C VAL A 17 -5.70 -43.77 -9.18
N PHE A 18 -7.01 -43.87 -9.47
CA PHE A 18 -7.76 -42.78 -10.09
C PHE A 18 -7.82 -41.54 -9.18
N VAL A 19 -8.08 -41.72 -7.88
CA VAL A 19 -8.09 -40.62 -6.91
C VAL A 19 -6.71 -40.00 -6.76
N ALA A 20 -5.65 -40.82 -6.71
CA ALA A 20 -4.27 -40.33 -6.64
C ALA A 20 -3.89 -39.51 -7.88
N LEU A 21 -4.24 -40.00 -9.08
CA LEU A 21 -4.02 -39.27 -10.33
C LEU A 21 -4.86 -37.99 -10.40
N ALA A 22 -6.10 -38.00 -9.94
CA ALA A 22 -6.94 -36.80 -9.89
C ALA A 22 -6.39 -35.76 -8.92
N ALA A 23 -5.90 -36.17 -7.74
CA ALA A 23 -5.24 -35.28 -6.78
C ALA A 23 -3.95 -34.69 -7.34
N LEU A 24 -3.13 -35.51 -8.00
CA LEU A 24 -1.94 -35.06 -8.74
C LEU A 24 -2.30 -34.12 -9.87
N LEU A 25 -3.38 -34.36 -10.59
CA LEU A 25 -3.83 -33.53 -11.71
C LEU A 25 -4.36 -32.20 -11.20
N VAL A 26 -5.12 -32.15 -10.11
CA VAL A 26 -5.55 -30.91 -9.44
C VAL A 26 -4.35 -30.13 -8.93
N TRP A 27 -3.37 -30.82 -8.34
CA TRP A 27 -2.12 -30.22 -7.92
C TRP A 27 -1.34 -29.63 -9.12
N PHE A 28 -1.26 -30.36 -10.23
CA PHE A 28 -0.57 -29.95 -11.46
C PHE A 28 -1.31 -28.84 -12.23
N LEU A 29 -2.65 -28.83 -12.26
CA LEU A 29 -3.47 -27.86 -13.00
C LEU A 29 -3.58 -26.50 -12.32
N GLY A 30 -3.19 -26.35 -11.06
CA GLY A 30 -3.34 -25.06 -10.37
C GLY A 30 -3.54 -25.13 -8.87
N GLY A 31 -3.37 -26.29 -8.24
CA GLY A 31 -3.22 -26.42 -6.80
C GLY A 31 -1.90 -25.81 -6.32
N ASN A 32 -1.74 -24.49 -6.49
CA ASN A 32 -0.57 -23.75 -6.08
C ASN A 32 -0.57 -23.66 -4.55
N MET A 33 -0.07 -24.70 -3.89
CA MET A 33 0.10 -24.69 -2.43
C MET A 33 1.09 -23.60 -1.99
N PHE A 34 1.90 -23.08 -2.93
CA PHE A 34 2.87 -22.01 -2.76
C PHE A 34 2.44 -20.74 -3.50
N ALA A 35 1.15 -20.39 -3.44
CA ALA A 35 0.73 -19.08 -3.88
C ALA A 35 1.49 -18.04 -3.04
N ARG A 36 2.49 -17.39 -3.65
CA ARG A 36 3.32 -16.35 -3.04
C ARG A 36 2.66 -15.02 -3.30
N SER A 37 2.75 -14.11 -2.34
CA SER A 37 2.41 -12.70 -2.57
C SER A 37 3.26 -12.16 -3.71
N GLN A 38 2.61 -11.55 -4.69
CA GLN A 38 3.32 -10.79 -5.72
C GLN A 38 3.54 -9.38 -5.20
N VAL A 39 4.77 -8.88 -5.33
CA VAL A 39 5.16 -7.54 -4.91
C VAL A 39 5.62 -6.78 -6.14
N PHE A 40 4.97 -5.65 -6.42
CA PHE A 40 5.29 -4.77 -7.53
C PHE A 40 5.88 -3.47 -7.00
N PRO A 41 7.15 -3.13 -7.31
CA PRO A 41 7.70 -1.83 -6.99
C PRO A 41 7.04 -0.78 -7.90
N LEU A 42 6.41 0.23 -7.30
CA LEU A 42 5.70 1.30 -8.02
C LEU A 42 6.52 2.57 -8.14
N ALA A 43 7.17 2.98 -7.05
CA ALA A 43 7.94 4.23 -7.02
C ALA A 43 9.10 4.12 -6.04
N VAL A 44 10.15 4.90 -6.31
CA VAL A 44 11.29 5.08 -5.42
C VAL A 44 11.59 6.56 -5.33
N ALA A 45 11.78 7.07 -4.11
CA ALA A 45 12.24 8.43 -3.86
C ALA A 45 13.48 8.36 -2.97
N THR A 46 14.52 9.13 -3.31
CA THR A 46 15.82 9.09 -2.62
C THR A 46 16.27 10.51 -2.31
N THR A 47 16.28 10.90 -1.04
CA THR A 47 16.74 12.24 -0.66
C THR A 47 18.28 12.31 -0.62
N GLY A 48 18.91 12.62 -1.75
CA GLY A 48 20.32 13.03 -1.87
C GLY A 48 21.41 12.04 -1.40
N ALA A 49 22.68 12.41 -1.61
CA ALA A 49 23.85 11.67 -1.13
C ALA A 49 24.40 12.29 0.18
N GLY A 50 24.78 11.46 1.17
CA GLY A 50 25.40 11.88 2.44
C GLY A 50 24.82 11.19 3.69
N ASP A 51 25.22 11.64 4.89
CA ASP A 51 24.87 11.09 6.23
C ASP A 51 23.39 11.28 6.66
N GLY A 52 22.49 11.40 5.68
CA GLY A 52 21.05 11.61 5.85
C GLY A 52 20.27 11.21 4.61
N ARG A 53 20.73 10.17 3.90
CA ARG A 53 20.02 9.59 2.77
C ARG A 53 18.78 8.86 3.27
N LEU A 54 17.63 9.15 2.68
CA LEU A 54 16.38 8.43 2.89
C LEU A 54 15.99 7.78 1.56
N ASP A 55 15.99 6.45 1.52
CA ASP A 55 15.47 5.68 0.39
C ASP A 55 14.06 5.20 0.73
N VAL A 56 13.06 5.72 0.05
CA VAL A 56 11.64 5.34 0.20
C VAL A 56 11.19 4.57 -1.02
N ARG A 57 10.58 3.41 -0.81
CA ARG A 57 10.02 2.57 -1.86
C ARG A 57 8.53 2.35 -1.62
N LEU A 58 7.75 2.58 -2.65
CA LEU A 58 6.33 2.24 -2.68
C LEU A 58 6.19 0.89 -3.37
N GLU A 59 5.63 -0.08 -2.65
CA GLU A 59 5.35 -1.41 -3.16
C GLU A 59 3.85 -1.71 -3.13
N GLN A 60 3.33 -2.29 -4.20
CA GLN A 60 2.00 -2.86 -4.25
C GLN A 60 2.09 -4.37 -3.98
N VAL A 61 1.38 -4.85 -2.97
CA VAL A 61 1.35 -6.25 -2.58
C VAL A 61 0.01 -6.85 -2.97
N ILE A 62 0.05 -7.89 -3.81
CA ILE A 62 -1.12 -8.67 -4.21
C ILE A 62 -1.07 -10.00 -3.46
N LEU A 63 -2.03 -10.22 -2.57
CA LEU A 63 -2.12 -11.47 -1.81
C LEU A 63 -2.72 -12.60 -2.65
N PRO A 64 -2.23 -13.84 -2.48
CA PRO A 64 -2.73 -15.00 -3.20
C PRO A 64 -4.15 -15.38 -2.74
N VAL A 65 -4.99 -15.75 -3.72
CA VAL A 65 -6.40 -16.10 -3.51
C VAL A 65 -6.52 -17.47 -2.85
N LYS A 66 -6.54 -17.53 -1.52
CA LYS A 66 -7.03 -18.70 -0.77
C LYS A 66 -8.23 -18.29 0.10
N GLY A 67 -9.43 -18.28 -0.50
CA GLY A 67 -10.65 -18.64 0.23
C GLY A 67 -11.55 -17.55 0.84
N LEU A 68 -11.37 -16.25 0.57
CA LEU A 68 -12.34 -15.20 0.94
C LEU A 68 -12.46 -14.16 -0.19
N PRO A 69 -13.62 -13.49 -0.34
CA PRO A 69 -13.92 -12.74 -1.55
C PRO A 69 -13.06 -11.47 -1.65
N SER A 70 -12.54 -11.23 -2.85
CA SER A 70 -11.84 -10.03 -3.35
C SER A 70 -10.49 -9.67 -2.74
N ASP A 71 -9.44 -9.84 -3.55
CA ASP A 71 -8.48 -8.79 -3.91
C ASP A 71 -7.98 -7.90 -2.77
N ARG A 72 -7.23 -8.43 -1.81
CA ARG A 72 -6.46 -7.57 -0.91
C ARG A 72 -5.15 -7.16 -1.58
N ILE A 73 -5.31 -6.27 -2.56
CA ILE A 73 -4.24 -5.38 -3.01
C ILE A 73 -4.06 -4.34 -1.90
N PHE A 74 -2.84 -4.19 -1.41
CA PHE A 74 -2.48 -3.12 -0.49
C PHE A 74 -1.15 -2.52 -0.87
N PHE A 75 -0.90 -1.30 -0.41
CA PHE A 75 0.32 -0.58 -0.67
C PHE A 75 1.15 -0.53 0.58
N ARG A 76 2.46 -0.64 0.43
CA ARG A 76 3.44 -0.61 1.50
C ARG A 76 4.46 0.46 1.18
N VAL A 77 4.75 1.31 2.16
CA VAL A 77 5.85 2.26 2.09
C VAL A 77 6.99 1.70 2.91
N LEU A 78 8.05 1.27 2.23
CA LEU A 78 9.32 0.86 2.84
C LEU A 78 10.24 2.07 2.87
N PHE A 79 11.01 2.22 3.93
CA PHE A 79 12.06 3.22 4.01
C PHE A 79 13.27 2.66 4.74
N ASP A 80 14.44 2.95 4.21
CA ASP A 80 15.71 2.55 4.79
C ASP A 80 16.23 3.72 5.63
N GLY A 81 15.73 3.80 6.87
CA GLY A 81 16.17 4.73 7.90
C GLY A 81 16.68 3.94 9.11
N ALA A 82 17.65 4.49 9.84
CA ALA A 82 18.25 3.84 11.00
C ALA A 82 17.17 3.29 11.96
N ASP A 83 17.19 1.98 12.20
CA ASP A 83 16.29 1.23 13.08
C ASP A 83 14.81 1.10 12.65
N ALA A 84 14.54 0.61 11.42
CA ALA A 84 13.23 0.11 11.03
C ALA A 84 12.89 -1.24 11.74
N ALA A 85 12.65 -1.19 13.06
CA ALA A 85 12.23 -2.33 13.87
C ALA A 85 10.71 -2.62 13.78
N GLU A 86 9.92 -1.66 13.29
CA GLU A 86 8.47 -1.80 13.12
C GLU A 86 8.09 -2.27 11.71
N PRO A 87 7.01 -3.07 11.59
CA PRO A 87 6.52 -3.52 10.30
C PRO A 87 6.11 -2.31 9.44
N PRO A 88 6.40 -2.35 8.12
CA PRO A 88 6.09 -1.24 7.24
C PRO A 88 4.59 -0.99 7.16
N MET A 89 4.20 0.28 7.22
CA MET A 89 2.79 0.68 7.26
C MET A 89 2.09 0.30 5.95
N ALA A 90 0.92 -0.34 6.09
CA ALA A 90 0.10 -0.80 4.98
C ALA A 90 -1.09 0.13 4.76
N PHE A 91 -1.38 0.41 3.49
CA PHE A 91 -2.42 1.34 3.07
C PHE A 91 -3.34 0.71 2.03
N ALA A 92 -4.59 1.18 1.98
CA ALA A 92 -5.56 0.76 0.97
C ALA A 92 -5.25 1.37 -0.40
N SER A 93 -4.79 2.63 -0.41
CA SER A 93 -4.36 3.36 -1.61
C SER A 93 -3.26 4.35 -1.24
N VAL A 94 -2.36 4.66 -2.18
CA VAL A 94 -1.24 5.60 -1.99
C VAL A 94 -1.06 6.44 -3.26
N SER A 95 -0.71 7.71 -3.11
CA SER A 95 -0.34 8.63 -4.18
C SER A 95 1.11 8.43 -4.63
N ASP A 96 1.56 9.21 -5.61
CA ASP A 96 2.98 9.28 -5.94
C ASP A 96 3.80 9.85 -4.77
N LEU A 97 5.07 9.45 -4.71
CA LEU A 97 6.06 9.98 -3.78
C LEU A 97 6.55 11.35 -4.25
N VAL A 98 6.57 12.32 -3.35
CA VAL A 98 7.05 13.68 -3.60
C VAL A 98 8.31 13.90 -2.77
N GLU A 99 9.44 13.99 -3.46
CA GLU A 99 10.73 14.30 -2.84
C GLU A 99 10.89 15.81 -2.64
N ILE A 100 11.28 16.21 -1.43
CA ILE A 100 11.72 17.57 -1.12
C ILE A 100 13.11 17.49 -0.48
N ASP A 101 14.12 17.92 -1.24
CA ASP A 101 15.50 18.05 -0.79
C ASP A 101 15.90 19.54 -0.71
N PRO A 102 15.58 20.25 0.38
CA PRO A 102 16.07 21.60 0.63
C PRO A 102 17.53 21.59 1.15
N GLY A 103 18.18 20.43 1.25
CA GLY A 103 19.44 20.25 1.95
C GLY A 103 19.29 20.11 3.48
N GLY A 104 20.27 19.44 4.10
CA GLY A 104 20.36 19.32 5.57
C GLY A 104 19.27 18.45 6.20
N LEU A 105 18.86 18.80 7.42
CA LEU A 105 17.93 18.01 8.26
C LEU A 105 16.46 18.09 7.81
N ASN A 106 16.12 19.01 6.90
CA ASN A 106 14.75 19.24 6.45
C ASN A 106 14.37 18.42 5.20
N ARG A 107 15.25 17.51 4.78
CA ARG A 107 14.98 16.53 3.72
C ARG A 107 13.81 15.66 4.11
N ALA A 108 12.85 15.51 3.20
CA ALA A 108 11.71 14.67 3.44
C ALA A 108 11.10 14.13 2.15
N VAL A 109 10.54 12.93 2.25
CA VAL A 109 9.64 12.37 1.25
C VAL A 109 8.22 12.51 1.76
N TRP A 110 7.34 12.99 0.91
CA TRP A 110 5.93 13.20 1.18
C TRP A 110 5.10 12.29 0.31
N PHE A 111 3.98 11.81 0.85
CA PHE A 111 3.01 11.02 0.11
C PHE A 111 1.65 11.14 0.77
N ALA A 112 0.58 10.83 0.04
CA ALA A 112 -0.76 10.74 0.56
C ALA A 112 -1.22 9.30 0.49
N ALA A 113 -1.94 8.84 1.50
CA ALA A 113 -2.45 7.48 1.54
C ALA A 113 -3.79 7.38 2.25
N GLU A 114 -4.57 6.38 1.84
CA GLU A 114 -5.81 6.00 2.47
C GLU A 114 -5.57 4.82 3.42
N GLN A 115 -5.98 4.98 4.68
CA GLN A 115 -5.87 3.93 5.67
C GLN A 115 -6.95 2.85 5.50
N PHE A 116 -6.66 1.67 6.01
CA PHE A 116 -7.67 0.63 6.13
C PHE A 116 -8.68 0.97 7.23
N LYS A 117 -9.96 0.72 6.96
CA LYS A 117 -10.97 0.72 8.01
C LYS A 117 -10.76 -0.49 8.94
N PRO A 118 -11.01 -0.38 10.26
CA PRO A 118 -11.12 -1.54 11.14
C PRO A 118 -12.16 -2.53 10.59
N GLY A 119 -11.74 -3.76 10.30
CA GLY A 119 -12.58 -4.79 9.65
C GLY A 119 -12.36 -4.95 8.14
N GLY A 120 -11.49 -4.12 7.53
CA GLY A 120 -11.15 -4.19 6.12
C GLY A 120 -11.92 -3.19 5.25
N GLY A 121 -11.38 -2.94 4.06
CA GLY A 121 -11.89 -1.92 3.14
C GLY A 121 -11.24 -0.54 3.33
N THR A 122 -11.65 0.40 2.49
CA THR A 122 -11.16 1.78 2.45
C THR A 122 -11.81 2.61 3.57
N ALA A 123 -11.01 3.44 4.26
CA ALA A 123 -11.54 4.34 5.29
C ALA A 123 -12.37 5.51 4.70
N GLY A 124 -12.16 5.86 3.43
CA GLY A 124 -12.75 7.05 2.80
C GLY A 124 -12.10 8.35 3.25
N VAL A 125 -11.00 8.29 4.01
CA VAL A 125 -10.24 9.45 4.51
C VAL A 125 -8.82 9.34 4.00
N TRP A 126 -8.33 10.41 3.41
CA TRP A 126 -6.97 10.50 2.87
C TRP A 126 -6.08 11.27 3.82
N CYS A 127 -4.86 10.78 4.01
CA CYS A 127 -3.90 11.32 4.95
C CYS A 127 -2.61 11.69 4.23
N VAL A 128 -2.10 12.89 4.44
CA VAL A 128 -0.80 13.35 3.95
C VAL A 128 0.26 13.04 5.00
N TYR A 129 1.28 12.31 4.58
CA TYR A 129 2.40 11.88 5.41
C TYR A 129 3.70 12.59 5.01
N ARG A 130 4.56 12.78 6.01
CA ARG A 130 5.94 13.22 5.86
C ARG A 130 6.88 12.16 6.43
N LEU A 131 7.95 11.87 5.72
CA LEU A 131 8.99 10.94 6.15
C LEU A 131 10.35 11.62 6.06
N THR A 132 11.07 11.69 7.18
CA THR A 132 12.42 12.27 7.26
C THR A 132 13.46 11.15 7.41
N PRO A 133 14.76 11.40 7.10
CA PRO A 133 15.82 10.40 7.20
C PRO A 133 15.96 9.72 8.58
N TYR A 134 15.52 10.40 9.64
CA TYR A 134 15.64 9.93 11.02
C TYR A 134 14.30 9.44 11.61
N ALA A 135 13.21 9.47 10.82
CA ALA A 135 11.92 9.04 11.29
C ALA A 135 11.82 7.51 11.26
N THR A 136 11.39 6.91 12.37
CA THR A 136 11.09 5.48 12.46
C THR A 136 9.71 5.12 11.91
N ARG A 137 8.87 6.12 11.63
CA ARG A 137 7.54 5.97 11.03
C ARG A 137 7.13 7.22 10.25
N PRO A 138 6.26 7.11 9.23
CA PRO A 138 5.68 8.28 8.57
C PRO A 138 4.87 9.13 9.56
N GLU A 139 5.14 10.43 9.59
CA GLU A 139 4.44 11.41 10.40
C GLU A 139 3.17 11.86 9.67
N LEU A 140 2.01 11.76 10.34
CA LEU A 140 0.76 12.28 9.81
C LEU A 140 0.76 13.81 9.91
N MET A 141 0.61 14.49 8.79
CA MET A 141 0.65 15.94 8.71
C MET A 141 -0.74 16.56 8.56
N LEU A 142 -1.62 15.91 7.79
CA LEU A 142 -2.94 16.43 7.49
C LEU A 142 -3.88 15.30 7.08
N GLU A 143 -5.12 15.35 7.58
CA GLU A 143 -6.23 14.54 7.08
C GLU A 143 -7.10 15.39 6.15
N VAL A 144 -7.52 14.80 5.03
CA VAL A 144 -8.32 15.44 4.00
C VAL A 144 -9.46 14.54 3.55
N ALA A 145 -10.50 15.16 2.98
CA ALA A 145 -11.75 14.47 2.68
C ALA A 145 -11.61 13.46 1.55
N ASP A 146 -10.80 13.78 0.54
CA ASP A 146 -10.64 12.92 -0.64
C ASP A 146 -9.22 12.94 -1.21
N ARG A 147 -8.99 12.02 -2.16
CA ARG A 147 -7.73 11.87 -2.88
C ARG A 147 -7.29 13.14 -3.59
N LEU A 148 -8.21 13.84 -4.24
CA LEU A 148 -7.91 15.00 -5.07
C LEU A 148 -7.42 16.16 -4.20
N GLU A 149 -8.02 16.35 -3.03
CA GLU A 149 -7.56 17.31 -2.04
C GLU A 149 -6.16 16.94 -1.53
N ALA A 150 -5.90 15.65 -1.26
CA ALA A 150 -4.57 15.19 -0.84
C ALA A 150 -3.50 15.48 -1.90
N GLU A 151 -3.79 15.19 -3.18
CA GLU A 151 -2.88 15.47 -4.30
C GLU A 151 -2.64 16.97 -4.48
N ARG A 152 -3.67 17.82 -4.26
CA ARG A 152 -3.48 19.28 -4.25
C ARG A 152 -2.56 19.74 -3.13
N GLN A 153 -2.70 19.18 -1.92
CA GLN A 153 -1.82 19.50 -0.80
C GLN A 153 -0.37 19.08 -1.09
N LEU A 154 -0.17 17.90 -1.69
CA LEU A 154 1.16 17.47 -2.15
C LEU A 154 1.74 18.39 -3.23
N ALA A 155 0.93 18.85 -4.18
CA ALA A 155 1.37 19.80 -5.20
C ALA A 155 1.80 21.15 -4.59
N ARG A 156 1.09 21.62 -3.54
CA ARG A 156 1.49 22.82 -2.78
C ARG A 156 2.83 22.62 -2.09
N VAL A 157 2.99 21.49 -1.41
CA VAL A 157 4.22 21.12 -0.71
C VAL A 157 5.39 21.05 -1.71
N LYS A 158 5.20 20.45 -2.88
CA LYS A 158 6.17 20.45 -3.98
C LYS A 158 6.53 21.85 -4.48
N ALA A 159 5.58 22.79 -4.44
CA ALA A 159 5.79 24.20 -4.79
C ALA A 159 6.40 25.04 -3.64
N GLY A 160 6.76 24.42 -2.51
CA GLY A 160 7.30 25.13 -1.34
C GLY A 160 6.24 25.91 -0.54
N LEU A 161 4.96 25.67 -0.79
CA LEU A 161 3.86 26.30 -0.07
C LEU A 161 3.47 25.47 1.15
N PRO A 162 3.01 26.10 2.25
CA PRO A 162 2.53 25.38 3.42
C PRO A 162 1.23 24.62 3.11
N LEU A 163 1.07 23.50 3.82
CA LEU A 163 -0.19 22.75 3.89
C LEU A 163 -1.31 23.67 4.37
N GLN A 164 -2.50 23.50 3.78
CA GLN A 164 -3.70 24.23 4.18
C GLN A 164 -4.75 23.24 4.65
N THR A 165 -5.26 23.45 5.86
CA THR A 165 -6.50 22.81 6.30
C THR A 165 -7.68 23.33 5.48
N GLY A 166 -8.76 22.56 5.39
CA GLY A 166 -9.97 22.97 4.65
C GLY A 166 -10.52 24.33 5.12
N ASP A 167 -10.44 24.61 6.43
CA ASP A 167 -10.87 25.89 7.00
C ASP A 167 -9.93 27.05 6.62
N ALA A 168 -8.61 26.81 6.61
CA ALA A 168 -7.64 27.80 6.15
C ALA A 168 -7.80 28.12 4.66
N ALA A 169 -8.13 27.12 3.83
CA ALA A 169 -8.38 27.31 2.41
C ALA A 169 -9.65 28.16 2.16
N ARG A 170 -10.74 27.91 2.91
CA ARG A 170 -11.96 28.73 2.83
C ARG A 170 -11.70 30.16 3.29
N ALA A 171 -11.00 30.34 4.41
CA ALA A 171 -10.65 31.66 4.92
C ALA A 171 -9.77 32.46 3.94
N ALA A 172 -8.79 31.80 3.30
CA ALA A 172 -7.96 32.44 2.27
C ALA A 172 -8.78 32.84 1.04
N ARG A 173 -9.70 31.99 0.58
CA ARG A 173 -10.61 32.31 -0.53
C ARG A 173 -11.49 33.52 -0.21
N ASP A 174 -12.08 33.52 0.98
CA ASP A 174 -12.96 34.60 1.42
C ASP A 174 -12.18 35.92 1.58
N ALA A 175 -10.92 35.87 2.00
CA ALA A 175 -10.05 37.03 2.04
C ALA A 175 -9.78 37.59 0.64
N VAL A 176 -9.50 36.75 -0.35
CA VAL A 176 -9.29 37.19 -1.76
C VAL A 176 -10.56 37.76 -2.35
N LEU A 177 -11.72 37.12 -2.13
CA LEU A 177 -13.00 37.62 -2.62
C LEU A 177 -13.33 38.99 -2.02
N ARG A 178 -13.13 39.18 -0.71
CA ARG A 178 -13.32 40.49 -0.07
C ARG A 178 -12.30 41.54 -0.50
N ALA A 179 -11.06 41.15 -0.81
CA ALA A 179 -10.04 42.06 -1.32
C ALA A 179 -10.32 42.50 -2.77
N GLY A 180 -11.00 41.68 -3.57
CA GLY A 180 -11.46 42.03 -4.91
C GLY A 180 -12.65 43.00 -4.93
N ASP A 181 -13.38 43.11 -3.82
CA ASP A 181 -14.51 44.04 -3.63
C ASP A 181 -14.09 45.40 -3.02
N ALA A 182 -12.80 45.63 -2.80
CA ALA A 182 -12.29 46.93 -2.36
C ALA A 182 -12.14 47.88 -3.58
N PRO A 183 -12.75 49.09 -3.56
CA PRO A 183 -12.76 50.02 -4.68
C PRO A 183 -11.40 50.65 -5.00
#